data_AF-A1ZL31-F1
#
_entry.id   AF-A1ZL31-F1
#
_cell.length_a   1.000
_cell.length_b   1.000
_cell.length_c   1.000
_cell.angle_alpha   90.00
_cell.angle_beta   90.00
_cell.angle_gamma   90.00
#
_symmetry.space_group_name_H-M   'P 1'
#
loop_
_entity.id
_entity.type
_entity.pdbx_description
1 polymer ?
#
loop_
_entity_poly.entity_id
_entity_poly.type
_entity_poly.pdbx_seq_one_letter_code
_entity_poly.pdbx_strand_id
1 'polypeptide(L)' 'MNQKYILKFEQNNLEQTYKIGEMDVTGEAEVREITEDAGFIEKVLARFEAMEEDFYKVLQGY' A
#
# COMPACT_ATOMS: atom_id res chain seq x y z
N MET A 1 -4.86 2.73 -19.75
CA MET A 1 -4.63 1.43 -19.10
C MET A 1 -5.93 1.01 -18.42
N ASN A 2 -6.50 -0.15 -18.77
CA ASN A 2 -7.67 -0.68 -18.06
C ASN A 2 -7.20 -1.18 -16.68
N GLN A 3 -7.68 -0.50 -15.64
CA GLN A 3 -7.46 -0.88 -14.25
C GLN A 3 -8.39 -2.06 -13.95
N LYS A 4 -7.84 -3.21 -13.53
CA LYS A 4 -8.65 -4.40 -13.21
C LYS A 4 -8.78 -4.59 -11.70
N TYR A 5 -7.71 -4.34 -10.95
CA TYR A 5 -7.68 -4.51 -9.51
C TYR A 5 -7.17 -3.27 -8.79
N ILE A 6 -7.64 -3.08 -7.56
CA ILE A 6 -7.13 -2.10 -6.60
C ILE A 6 -6.72 -2.88 -5.35
N LEU A 7 -5.45 -2.76 -4.98
CA LEU A 7 -4.94 -3.26 -3.71
C LEU A 7 -4.79 -2.10 -2.74
N LYS A 8 -5.44 -2.18 -1.57
CA LYS A 8 -5.45 -1.14 -0.56
C LYS A 8 -4.95 -1.67 0.78
N PHE A 9 -4.02 -0.94 1.37
CA PHE A 9 -3.61 -1.10 2.76
C PHE A 9 -4.07 0.12 3.55
N GLU A 10 -4.50 -0.10 4.79
CA GLU A 10 -4.97 0.95 5.70
C GLU A 10 -4.31 0.76 7.07
N GLN A 11 -3.83 1.86 7.65
CA GLN A 11 -3.32 1.90 9.02
C GLN A 11 -3.72 3.24 9.65
N ASN A 12 -4.53 3.19 10.72
CA ASN A 12 -5.12 4.37 11.36
C ASN A 12 -5.81 5.29 10.33
N ASN A 13 -5.29 6.51 10.15
CA ASN A 13 -5.85 7.53 9.25
C ASN A 13 -5.13 7.57 7.89
N LEU A 14 -4.26 6.60 7.61
CA LEU A 14 -3.43 6.56 6.41
C LEU A 14 -3.87 5.41 5.51
N GLU A 15 -3.80 5.65 4.20
CA GLU A 15 -4.05 4.66 3.17
C GLU A 15 -2.91 4.61 2.15
N GLN A 16 -2.57 3.40 1.69
CA GLN A 16 -1.70 3.15 0.54
C GLN A 16 -2.50 2.38 -0.51
N THR A 17 -2.61 2.94 -1.72
CA THR A 17 -3.41 2.36 -2.80
C THR A 17 -2.54 2.06 -4.03
N TYR A 18 -2.59 0.81 -4.49
CA TYR A 18 -1.92 0.33 -5.70
C TYR A 18 -2.98 -0.03 -6.75
N LYS A 19 -2.82 0.53 -7.95
CA LYS A 19 -3.65 0.22 -9.12
C LYS A 19 -2.93 -0.81 -9.97
N ILE A 20 -3.57 -1.96 -10.18
CA ILE A 20 -2.98 -3.09 -10.90
C ILE A 20 -3.73 -3.25 -12.22
N GLY A 21 -2.99 -3.15 -13.33
CA GLY A 21 -3.53 -3.36 -14.67
C GLY A 21 -3.81 -4.83 -14.95
N GLU A 22 -4.72 -5.09 -15.87
CA GLU A 22 -5.05 -6.46 -16.28
C GLU A 22 -3.87 -7.24 -16.86
N MET A 23 -2.89 -6.55 -17.46
CA MET A 23 -1.70 -7.19 -18.04
C MET A 23 -0.58 -7.42 -17.02
N ASP A 24 -0.69 -6.84 -15.82
CA ASP A 24 0.34 -6.90 -14.78
C ASP A 24 0.17 -8.14 -13.88
N VAL A 25 -0.98 -8.82 -13.96
CA VAL A 25 -1.29 -10.04 -13.20
C VAL A 25 -2.09 -11.02 -14.06
N THR A 26 -1.86 -12.30 -13.82
CA THR A 26 -2.56 -13.42 -14.46
C THR A 26 -4.00 -13.60 -13.94
N GLY A 27 -4.32 -13.04 -12.78
CA GLY A 27 -5.65 -13.05 -12.20
C GLY A 27 -5.68 -12.63 -10.74
N GLU A 28 -6.83 -12.83 -10.07
CA GLU A 28 -7.04 -12.43 -8.68
C GLU A 28 -6.12 -13.20 -7.70
N ALA A 29 -5.76 -14.45 -8.01
CA ALA A 29 -4.89 -15.25 -7.14
C ALA A 29 -3.51 -14.59 -6.95
N GLU A 30 -2.90 -14.10 -8.03
CA GLU A 30 -1.61 -13.39 -7.97
C GLU A 30 -1.73 -12.07 -7.20
N VAL A 31 -2.86 -11.36 -7.31
CA VAL A 31 -3.13 -10.16 -6.49
C VAL A 31 -3.20 -10.52 -5.00
N ARG A 32 -3.72 -11.69 -4.64
CA ARG A 32 -3.75 -12.19 -3.25
C ARG A 32 -2.36 -12.58 -2.77
N GLU A 33 -1.55 -13.22 -3.61
CA GLU A 33 -0.16 -13.59 -3.29
C GLU A 33 0.68 -12.35 -2.93
N ILE A 34 0.44 -11.19 -3.59
CA ILE A 34 1.09 -9.92 -3.21
C ILE A 34 0.81 -9.56 -1.74
N THR A 35 -0.38 -9.87 -1.22
CA THR A 35 -0.74 -9.59 0.19
C THR A 35 -0.14 -10.59 1.18
N GLU A 36 0.35 -11.72 0.70
CA GLU A 36 0.98 -12.78 1.49
C GLU A 36 2.51 -12.68 1.49
N ASP A 37 3.09 -11.89 0.58
CA ASP A 37 4.53 -11.62 0.53
C ASP A 37 4.97 -10.81 1.77
N ALA A 38 5.60 -11.49 2.73
CA ALA A 38 6.07 -10.87 3.96
C ALA A 38 7.06 -9.71 3.72
N GLY A 39 7.91 -9.82 2.70
CA GLY A 39 8.88 -8.77 2.36
C GLY A 39 8.19 -7.51 1.85
N PHE A 40 7.14 -7.65 1.05
CA PHE A 40 6.32 -6.53 0.61
C PHE A 40 5.55 -5.90 1.78
N ILE A 41 4.94 -6.72 2.64
CA ILE A 41 4.22 -6.23 3.83
C ILE A 41 5.13 -5.44 4.76
N GLU A 42 6.36 -5.89 5.02
CA GLU A 42 7.34 -5.12 5.80
C GLU A 42 7.61 -3.74 5.20
N LYS A 43 7.68 -3.62 3.87
CA LYS A 43 7.87 -2.32 3.20
C LYS A 43 6.62 -1.44 3.25
N VAL A 44 5.43 -2.03 3.15
CA VAL A 44 4.16 -1.30 3.33
C VAL A 44 4.09 -0.70 4.73
N LEU A 45 4.43 -1.47 5.77
CA LEU A 45 4.47 -0.99 7.15
C LEU A 45 5.49 0.15 7.34
N ALA A 46 6.71 -0.03 6.82
CA ALA A 46 7.73 1.01 6.89
C ALA A 46 7.31 2.33 6.20
N ARG A 47 6.51 2.25 5.12
CA ARG A 47 5.95 3.45 4.47
C ARG A 47 4.91 4.13 5.35
N PHE A 48 4.06 3.38 6.05
CA PHE A 48 3.10 3.96 6.98
C PHE A 48 3.80 4.66 8.14
N GLU A 49 4.83 4.04 8.73
CA GLU A 49 5.63 4.67 9.79
C GLU A 49 6.26 5.99 9.31
N ALA A 50 6.84 6.01 8.11
CA ALA A 50 7.42 7.23 7.54
C ALA A 50 6.36 8.31 7.28
N MET A 51 5.19 7.93 6.73
CA MET A 51 4.08 8.86 6.51
C MET A 51 3.57 9.47 7.82
N GLU A 52 3.45 8.64 8.86
CA GLU A 52 3.05 9.06 10.19
C GLU A 52 4.08 10.01 10.81
N GLU A 53 5.37 9.68 10.74
CA GLU A 53 6.48 10.52 11.21
C GLU A 53 6.49 11.89 10.52
N ASP A 54 6.37 11.92 9.18
CA ASP A 54 6.36 13.15 8.41
C ASP A 54 5.14 14.02 8.76
N PHE A 55 3.97 13.41 8.95
CA PHE A 55 2.77 14.12 9.35
C PHE A 55 2.88 14.70 10.76
N TYR A 56 3.39 13.92 11.73
CA TYR A 56 3.59 14.38 13.10
C TYR A 56 4.63 15.49 13.20
N LYS A 57 5.72 15.44 12.42
CA LYS A 57 6.72 16.53 12.38
C LYS A 57 6.09 17.86 12.00
N VAL A 58 5.16 17.85 11.04
CA VAL A 58 4.42 19.07 10.67
C VAL A 58 3.53 19.51 11.84
N LEU A 59 2.77 18.60 12.45
CA LEU A 59 1.86 18.94 13.55
C LEU A 59 2.56 19.46 14.81
N GLN A 60 3.78 18.98 15.13
CA GLN A 60 4.57 19.45 16.28
C GLN A 60 5.35 20.74 16.01
N GLY A 61 5.45 21.17 14.74
CA GLY A 61 6.04 22.45 14.34
C GLY A 61 5.05 23.62 14.30
N TYR A 62 3.77 23.36 14.59
CA TYR A 62 2.70 24.34 14.84
C TYR A 62 2.30 24.33 16.33
#